data_AF-A0A942I0Q0-F1
#
_entry.id   AF-A0A942I0Q0-F1
#
_cell.length_a   1.000
_cell.length_b   1.000
_cell.length_c   1.000
_cell.angle_alpha   90.00
_cell.angle_beta   90.00
_cell.angle_gamma   90.00
#
_symmetry.space_group_name_H-M   'P 1'
#
loop_
_entity.id
_entity.type
_entity.pdbx_description
1 polymer ?
#
loop_
_entity_poly.entity_id
_entity_poly.type
_entity_poly.pdbx_seq_one_letter_code
_entity_poly.pdbx_strand_id
1 'polypeptide(L)'
;MMQNRIVPSILSVVLLISNMPCVAKKSDQEDRMSTAGIVASVGAAVVGVGALMWALSEDEPEVVLTKSRAMHDDLGRKYQGPMDMFYAPRSMDEAMLHRCILASTQDLCRSLYSDISILADALTATEKAIKRAKSEYLKEELRRTANNLAILKRSLTNAQEGLDLHKAYFELFELQAKLSTAHARELEAIKRPARLLLGASHSDINACLNFRYSSYDAEWKYPFLAYCKKCAHDIRELEQAIARASSSYYTLLQNSRNLLQNLKSIHTCVANAPEYQSNIRDRERDRLERERLELEQARLRAEQERSRAERERARAEQDRLTLEHARLHAEQAHARAERERAELEYARLRQERLNSMSHMDHARHYCSICMHEWYAIADRCNCHCCC
;
A
#
# COMPACT_ATOMS: atom_id res chain seq x y z
N MET A 1 2.70 21.29 69.69
CA MET A 1 1.42 20.60 69.41
C MET A 1 0.65 21.41 68.39
N MET A 2 0.78 21.10 67.09
CA MET A 2 -0.04 21.70 66.04
C MET A 2 -0.43 20.62 65.02
N GLN A 3 -1.67 20.74 64.58
CA GLN A 3 -2.51 19.74 63.92
C GLN A 3 -2.02 19.37 62.51
N ASN A 4 -1.88 18.07 62.27
CA ASN A 4 -1.80 17.46 60.94
C ASN A 4 -3.15 17.64 60.22
N ARG A 5 -3.16 18.40 59.13
CA ARG A 5 -4.23 18.34 58.14
C ARG A 5 -3.94 17.22 57.15
N ILE A 6 -4.88 16.28 57.11
CA ILE A 6 -4.99 15.16 56.18
C ILE A 6 -5.21 15.74 54.77
N VAL A 7 -4.27 15.47 53.86
CA VAL A 7 -4.44 15.67 52.42
C VAL A 7 -5.08 14.38 51.87
N PRO A 8 -6.26 14.41 51.23
CA PRO A 8 -6.79 13.24 50.55
C PRO A 8 -5.94 12.98 49.31
N SER A 9 -5.35 11.78 49.25
CA SER A 9 -4.53 11.33 48.14
C SER A 9 -5.39 11.13 46.87
N ILE A 10 -4.99 11.77 45.77
CA ILE A 10 -5.61 11.71 44.43
C ILE A 10 -5.59 10.28 43.84
N LEU A 11 -4.89 9.33 44.49
CA LEU A 11 -4.89 7.91 44.14
C LEU A 11 -6.26 7.21 44.21
N SER A 12 -7.23 7.73 44.96
CA SER A 12 -8.56 7.08 45.06
C SER A 12 -9.44 7.27 43.82
N VAL A 13 -9.12 8.22 42.92
CA VAL A 13 -9.93 8.47 41.71
C VAL A 13 -9.46 7.62 40.53
N VAL A 14 -8.18 7.22 40.49
CA VAL A 14 -7.65 6.38 39.41
C VAL A 14 -8.18 4.94 39.48
N LEU A 15 -8.57 4.46 40.67
CA LEU A 15 -9.17 3.15 40.87
C LEU A 15 -10.65 3.05 40.44
N LEU A 16 -11.34 4.17 40.21
CA LEU A 16 -12.74 4.18 39.77
C LEU A 16 -12.90 4.06 38.24
N ILE A 17 -11.83 4.20 37.46
CA ILE A 17 -11.87 4.08 35.99
C ILE A 17 -11.65 2.61 35.52
N SER A 18 -11.24 1.71 36.43
CA SER A 18 -10.93 0.31 36.10
C SER A 18 -12.13 -0.63 35.99
N ASN A 19 -13.37 -0.14 36.16
CA ASN A 19 -14.59 -0.97 36.16
C ASN A 19 -15.57 -0.60 35.04
N MET A 20 -15.12 -0.59 33.79
CA MET A 20 -16.03 -0.72 32.63
C MET A 20 -15.77 -2.04 31.90
N PRO A 21 -16.80 -2.88 31.68
CA PRO A 21 -16.63 -4.15 31.01
C PRO A 21 -16.31 -3.96 29.52
N CYS A 22 -15.29 -4.69 29.07
CA CYS A 22 -14.88 -4.82 27.68
C CYS A 22 -16.05 -5.34 26.82
N VAL A 23 -16.45 -4.57 25.81
CA VAL A 23 -17.31 -5.05 24.73
C VAL A 23 -16.48 -5.92 23.78
N ALA A 24 -16.97 -7.13 23.56
CA ALA A 24 -16.34 -8.21 22.81
C ALA A 24 -16.12 -7.87 21.32
N LYS A 25 -15.01 -8.39 20.78
CA LYS A 25 -14.67 -8.42 19.35
C LYS A 25 -15.76 -9.15 18.55
N LYS A 26 -16.25 -8.53 17.46
CA LYS A 26 -16.99 -9.18 16.38
C LYS A 26 -16.15 -9.09 15.10
N SER A 27 -16.20 -10.19 14.35
CA SER A 27 -15.34 -10.65 13.26
C SER A 27 -15.35 -9.84 11.95
N ASP A 28 -14.19 -9.80 11.29
CA ASP A 28 -13.79 -9.11 10.05
C ASP A 28 -14.50 -9.57 8.74
N GLN A 29 -15.83 -9.67 8.72
CA GLN A 29 -16.56 -10.06 7.49
C GLN A 29 -17.57 -9.02 6.97
N GLU A 30 -17.53 -7.78 7.49
CA GLU A 30 -18.40 -6.66 7.05
C GLU A 30 -17.66 -5.53 6.30
N ASP A 31 -16.35 -5.65 6.09
CA ASP A 31 -15.51 -4.55 5.54
C ASP A 31 -15.64 -4.31 4.02
N ARG A 32 -16.47 -5.09 3.31
CA ARG A 32 -16.74 -4.86 1.87
C ARG A 32 -18.13 -4.31 1.55
N MET A 33 -19.00 -4.14 2.55
CA MET A 33 -20.29 -3.47 2.39
C MET A 33 -20.37 -2.07 3.03
N SER A 34 -19.41 -1.71 3.89
CA SER A 34 -19.39 -0.43 4.61
C SER A 34 -18.79 0.75 3.81
N THR A 35 -17.93 0.49 2.83
CA THR A 35 -17.32 1.56 2.02
C THR A 35 -18.31 2.25 1.08
N ALA A 36 -19.42 1.59 0.71
CA ALA A 36 -20.54 2.22 0.01
C ALA A 36 -21.46 3.03 0.96
N GLY A 37 -21.57 2.62 2.23
CA GLY A 37 -22.40 3.29 3.24
C GLY A 37 -21.77 4.59 3.79
N ILE A 38 -20.45 4.64 3.90
CA ILE A 38 -19.73 5.82 4.44
C ILE A 38 -19.61 6.93 3.39
N VAL A 39 -19.51 6.59 2.09
CA VAL A 39 -19.59 7.60 1.02
C VAL A 39 -21.02 8.17 0.91
N ALA A 40 -22.05 7.39 1.24
CA ALA A 40 -23.44 7.85 1.27
C ALA A 40 -23.75 8.73 2.50
N SER A 41 -23.16 8.47 3.68
CA SER A 41 -23.42 9.27 4.89
C SER A 41 -22.71 10.63 4.89
N VAL A 42 -21.52 10.72 4.29
CA VAL A 42 -20.83 12.01 4.09
C VAL A 42 -21.49 12.80 2.94
N GLY A 43 -21.95 12.11 1.89
CA GLY A 43 -22.77 12.72 0.84
C GLY A 43 -24.12 13.26 1.34
N ALA A 44 -24.79 12.54 2.24
CA ALA A 44 -26.08 12.96 2.81
C ALA A 44 -25.98 14.15 3.78
N ALA A 45 -24.87 14.29 4.51
CA ALA A 45 -24.66 15.44 5.39
C ALA A 45 -24.37 16.73 4.59
N VAL A 46 -23.58 16.64 3.51
CA VAL A 46 -23.28 17.81 2.65
C VAL A 46 -24.50 18.22 1.82
N VAL A 47 -25.32 17.26 1.38
CA VAL A 47 -26.62 17.54 0.72
C VAL A 47 -27.68 18.04 1.71
N GLY A 48 -27.67 17.57 2.97
CA GLY A 48 -28.59 18.00 4.02
C GLY A 48 -28.38 19.46 4.45
N VAL A 49 -27.12 19.92 4.52
CA VAL A 49 -26.78 21.32 4.82
C VAL A 49 -27.17 22.23 3.65
N GLY A 50 -26.90 21.83 2.40
CA GLY A 50 -27.31 22.56 1.20
C GLY A 50 -28.84 22.65 1.01
N ALA A 51 -29.59 21.63 1.41
CA ALA A 51 -31.05 21.63 1.35
C ALA A 51 -31.68 22.53 2.43
N LEU A 52 -31.09 22.59 3.64
CA LEU A 52 -31.48 23.56 4.67
C LEU A 52 -31.12 25.01 4.28
N MET A 53 -29.98 25.21 3.59
CA MET A 53 -29.54 26.50 3.03
C MET A 53 -30.53 27.09 2.01
N TRP A 54 -31.14 26.26 1.15
CA TRP A 54 -32.13 26.72 0.16
C TRP A 54 -33.50 26.98 0.79
N ALA A 55 -33.96 26.08 1.66
CA ALA A 55 -35.27 26.20 2.32
C ALA A 55 -35.39 27.47 3.18
N LEU A 56 -34.41 27.78 4.04
CA LEU A 56 -34.46 28.98 4.90
C LEU A 56 -34.39 30.30 4.11
N SER A 57 -33.85 30.30 2.89
CA SER A 57 -33.72 31.50 2.06
C SER A 57 -34.96 31.78 1.21
N GLU A 58 -35.85 30.82 1.00
CA GLU A 58 -37.12 30.99 0.27
C GLU A 58 -38.35 31.05 1.19
N ASP A 59 -38.19 30.63 2.44
CA ASP A 59 -39.25 30.66 3.46
C ASP A 59 -39.79 32.08 3.75
N GLU A 60 -41.06 32.14 4.13
CA GLU A 60 -41.71 33.36 4.61
C GLU A 60 -41.00 33.89 5.87
N PRO A 61 -40.94 35.21 6.07
CA PRO A 61 -40.21 35.82 7.17
C PRO A 61 -40.66 35.37 8.58
N GLU A 62 -41.91 34.91 8.73
CA GLU A 62 -42.45 34.33 9.97
C GLU A 62 -41.90 32.92 10.26
N VAL A 63 -41.71 32.11 9.22
CA VAL A 63 -41.10 30.77 9.31
C VAL A 63 -39.60 30.89 9.63
N VAL A 64 -38.92 31.87 9.03
CA VAL A 64 -37.52 32.17 9.34
C VAL A 64 -37.37 32.60 10.80
N LEU A 65 -38.27 33.44 11.32
CA LEU A 65 -38.25 33.88 12.72
C LEU A 65 -38.37 32.71 13.70
N THR A 66 -39.32 31.81 13.47
CA THR A 66 -39.56 30.64 14.34
C THR A 66 -38.40 29.65 14.32
N LYS A 67 -37.86 29.33 13.14
CA LYS A 67 -36.68 28.45 13.00
C LYS A 67 -35.43 29.05 13.65
N SER A 68 -35.19 30.35 13.47
CA SER A 68 -34.05 31.05 14.06
C SER A 68 -34.12 31.14 15.59
N ARG A 69 -35.32 31.30 16.16
CA ARG A 69 -35.54 31.22 17.62
C ARG A 69 -35.25 29.82 18.15
N ALA A 70 -35.82 28.80 17.50
CA ALA A 70 -35.59 27.42 17.89
C ALA A 70 -34.10 27.06 17.85
N MET A 71 -33.38 27.50 16.82
CA MET A 71 -31.94 27.29 16.69
C MET A 71 -31.13 28.00 17.78
N HIS A 72 -31.46 29.27 18.08
CA HIS A 72 -30.84 30.00 19.17
C HIS A 72 -31.02 29.27 20.52
N ASP A 73 -32.22 28.77 20.80
CA ASP A 73 -32.53 28.12 22.07
C ASP A 73 -31.96 26.70 22.16
N ASP A 74 -31.87 25.97 21.06
CA ASP A 74 -31.25 24.65 21.00
C ASP A 74 -29.73 24.73 21.19
N LEU A 75 -29.06 25.57 20.40
CA LEU A 75 -27.61 25.77 20.50
C LEU A 75 -27.22 26.50 21.80
N GLY A 76 -28.05 27.44 22.25
CA GLY A 76 -27.91 28.09 23.54
C GLY A 76 -27.90 27.07 24.68
N ARG A 77 -28.86 26.14 24.71
CA ARG A 77 -28.89 25.06 25.72
C ARG A 77 -27.72 24.08 25.56
N LYS A 78 -27.38 23.70 24.33
CA LYS A 78 -26.28 22.78 24.04
C LYS A 78 -24.93 23.31 24.55
N TYR A 79 -24.70 24.61 24.43
CA TYR A 79 -23.43 25.25 24.78
C TYR A 79 -23.45 26.08 26.07
N GLN A 80 -24.56 26.14 26.81
CA GLN A 80 -24.67 26.96 28.02
C GLN A 80 -23.55 26.68 29.04
N GLY A 81 -23.34 25.42 29.39
CA GLY A 81 -22.27 25.01 30.32
C GLY A 81 -20.85 25.26 29.78
N PRO A 82 -20.52 24.86 28.53
CA PRO A 82 -19.25 25.19 27.91
C PRO A 82 -18.96 26.70 27.84
N MET A 83 -19.94 27.52 27.47
CA MET A 83 -19.77 28.97 27.28
C MET A 83 -19.39 29.69 28.58
N ASP A 84 -19.98 29.28 29.71
CA ASP A 84 -19.62 29.81 31.02
C ASP A 84 -18.15 29.52 31.39
N MET A 85 -17.59 28.42 30.85
CA MET A 85 -16.16 28.08 31.03
C MET A 85 -15.23 28.86 30.08
N PHE A 86 -15.70 29.34 28.93
CA PHE A 86 -14.89 30.00 27.90
C PHE A 86 -14.94 31.54 27.94
N TYR A 87 -15.52 32.14 28.97
CA TYR A 87 -15.66 33.61 29.08
C TYR A 87 -14.33 34.36 29.10
N ALA A 88 -13.22 33.68 29.43
CA ALA A 88 -11.86 34.24 29.37
C ALA A 88 -10.86 33.17 28.87
N PRO A 89 -10.76 32.93 27.55
CA PRO A 89 -10.01 31.79 27.01
C PRO A 89 -8.51 31.87 27.29
N ARG A 90 -7.96 33.09 27.38
CA ARG A 90 -6.54 33.34 27.65
C ARG A 90 -6.13 33.15 29.11
N SER A 91 -7.09 33.04 30.03
CA SER A 91 -6.84 32.84 31.47
C SER A 91 -7.33 31.48 31.96
N MET A 92 -7.60 30.53 31.07
CA MET A 92 -7.98 29.18 31.47
C MET A 92 -6.80 28.52 32.19
N ASP A 93 -7.01 28.22 33.47
CA ASP A 93 -6.07 27.43 34.24
C ASP A 93 -6.18 25.94 33.86
N GLU A 94 -5.18 25.17 34.26
CA GLU A 94 -5.12 23.75 33.96
C GLU A 94 -6.30 22.96 34.55
N ALA A 95 -6.86 23.42 35.68
CA ALA A 95 -8.02 22.82 36.32
C ALA A 95 -9.33 23.04 35.53
N MET A 96 -9.49 24.19 34.88
CA MET A 96 -10.59 24.49 33.96
C MET A 96 -10.50 23.62 32.71
N LEU A 97 -9.31 23.48 32.12
CA LEU A 97 -9.11 22.62 30.96
C LEU A 97 -9.41 21.16 31.28
N HIS A 98 -8.95 20.67 32.44
CA HIS A 98 -9.25 19.30 32.88
C HIS A 98 -10.76 19.09 33.13
N ARG A 99 -11.47 20.08 33.66
CA ARG A 99 -12.94 20.02 33.83
C ARG A 99 -13.67 19.95 32.50
N CYS A 100 -13.19 20.65 31.47
CA CYS A 100 -13.74 20.53 30.11
C CYS A 100 -13.68 19.07 29.62
N ILE A 101 -12.54 18.41 29.81
CA ILE A 101 -12.36 17.00 29.42
C ILE A 101 -13.33 16.08 30.18
N LEU A 102 -13.43 16.24 31.51
CA LEU A 102 -14.32 15.42 32.34
C LEU A 102 -15.81 15.63 32.04
N ALA A 103 -16.21 16.82 31.62
CA ALA A 103 -17.58 17.13 31.23
C ALA A 103 -17.95 16.62 29.83
N SER A 104 -17.11 15.77 29.21
CA SER A 104 -17.28 15.25 27.85
C SER A 104 -17.48 16.35 26.80
N THR A 105 -16.94 17.55 27.04
CA THR A 105 -17.10 18.67 26.10
C THR A 105 -16.33 18.46 24.81
N GLN A 106 -15.47 17.44 24.73
CA GLN A 106 -14.63 17.20 23.55
C GLN A 106 -15.42 16.85 22.30
N ASP A 107 -16.49 16.07 22.42
CA ASP A 107 -17.38 15.77 21.29
C ASP A 107 -18.23 16.99 20.89
N LEU A 108 -18.62 17.81 21.88
CA LEU A 108 -19.28 19.09 21.65
C LEU A 108 -18.34 20.07 20.91
N CYS A 109 -17.05 20.10 21.27
CA CYS A 109 -16.03 20.90 20.61
C CYS A 109 -15.78 20.44 19.15
N ARG A 110 -15.90 19.14 18.85
CA ARG A 110 -15.83 18.64 17.46
C ARG A 110 -17.00 19.14 16.61
N SER A 111 -18.20 19.27 17.19
CA SER A 111 -19.38 19.82 16.49
C SER A 111 -19.42 21.36 16.44
N LEU A 112 -18.55 22.05 17.17
CA LEU A 112 -18.59 23.51 17.29
C LEU A 112 -18.37 24.21 15.94
N TYR A 113 -17.48 23.67 15.10
CA TYR A 113 -17.21 24.21 13.77
C TYR A 113 -18.43 24.13 12.83
N SER A 114 -19.15 23.00 12.84
CA SER A 114 -20.38 22.87 12.04
C SER A 114 -21.48 23.79 12.56
N ASP A 115 -21.62 23.89 13.88
CA ASP A 115 -22.68 24.68 14.52
C ASP A 115 -22.47 26.19 14.32
N ILE A 116 -21.22 26.68 14.35
CA ILE A 116 -20.88 28.07 14.01
C ILE A 116 -21.22 28.38 12.55
N SER A 117 -20.98 27.44 11.63
CA SER A 117 -21.36 27.59 10.22
C SER A 117 -22.88 27.69 10.07
N ILE A 118 -23.62 26.78 10.70
CA ILE A 118 -25.09 26.76 10.68
C ILE A 118 -25.66 28.08 11.24
N LEU A 119 -25.08 28.61 12.33
CA LEU A 119 -25.47 29.89 12.90
C LEU A 119 -25.15 31.07 11.98
N ALA A 120 -24.01 31.04 11.28
CA ALA A 120 -23.67 32.05 10.30
C ALA A 120 -24.69 32.09 9.16
N ASP A 121 -25.09 30.93 8.67
CA ASP A 121 -26.09 30.81 7.60
C ASP A 121 -27.47 31.29 8.07
N ALA A 122 -27.90 30.88 9.27
CA ALA A 122 -29.15 31.34 9.87
C ALA A 122 -29.18 32.87 10.07
N LEU A 123 -28.06 33.46 10.50
CA LEU A 123 -27.93 34.91 10.60
C LEU A 123 -28.13 35.58 9.23
N THR A 124 -27.47 35.10 8.18
CA THR A 124 -27.66 35.67 6.83
C THR A 124 -29.09 35.49 6.31
N ALA A 125 -29.75 34.38 6.65
CA ALA A 125 -31.15 34.14 6.31
C ALA A 125 -32.08 35.13 7.02
N THR A 126 -31.86 35.38 8.32
CA THR A 126 -32.63 36.39 9.07
C THR A 126 -32.41 37.81 8.52
N GLU A 127 -31.19 38.17 8.15
CA GLU A 127 -30.88 39.46 7.55
C GLU A 127 -31.57 39.65 6.19
N LYS A 128 -31.65 38.59 5.37
CA LYS A 128 -32.43 38.61 4.12
C LYS A 128 -33.93 38.72 4.40
N ALA A 129 -34.45 38.02 5.42
CA ALA A 129 -35.86 38.09 5.80
C ALA A 129 -36.27 39.48 6.31
N ILE A 130 -35.39 40.20 7.03
CA ILE A 130 -35.60 41.59 7.46
C ILE A 130 -35.87 42.51 6.25
N LYS A 131 -35.15 42.31 5.14
CA LYS A 131 -35.33 43.10 3.91
C LYS A 131 -36.67 42.84 3.21
N ARG A 132 -37.24 41.64 3.38
CA ARG A 132 -38.49 41.20 2.73
C ARG A 132 -39.74 41.42 3.59
N ALA A 133 -39.57 41.59 4.90
CA ALA A 133 -40.68 41.75 5.82
C ALA A 133 -41.51 43.01 5.52
N LYS A 134 -42.83 42.84 5.43
CA LYS A 134 -43.79 43.92 5.10
C LYS A 134 -44.22 44.72 6.34
N SER A 135 -44.24 44.08 7.51
CA SER A 135 -44.64 44.68 8.78
C SER A 135 -43.44 45.20 9.57
N GLU A 136 -43.53 46.42 10.12
CA GLU A 136 -42.50 46.98 11.01
C GLU A 136 -42.35 46.18 12.31
N TYR A 137 -43.44 45.61 12.83
CA TYR A 137 -43.37 44.73 14.00
C TYR A 137 -42.52 43.48 13.72
N LEU A 138 -42.73 42.84 12.56
CA LEU A 138 -41.99 41.65 12.15
C LEU A 138 -40.51 41.95 11.87
N LYS A 139 -40.20 43.12 11.29
CA LYS A 139 -38.82 43.59 11.11
C LYS A 139 -38.11 43.75 12.45
N GLU A 140 -38.79 44.31 13.45
CA GLU A 140 -38.21 44.54 14.77
C GLU A 140 -37.97 43.21 15.53
N GLU A 141 -38.91 42.27 15.47
CA GLU A 141 -38.72 40.91 15.99
C GLU A 141 -37.54 40.20 15.33
N LEU A 142 -37.45 40.26 14.00
CA LEU A 142 -36.35 39.66 13.25
C LEU A 142 -35.00 40.31 13.60
N ARG A 143 -34.93 41.64 13.74
CA ARG A 143 -33.72 42.35 14.19
C ARG A 143 -33.27 41.90 15.58
N ARG A 144 -34.22 41.73 16.52
CA ARG A 144 -33.91 41.20 17.86
C ARG A 144 -33.32 39.80 17.78
N THR A 145 -33.93 38.90 17.00
CA THR A 145 -33.41 37.53 16.83
C THR A 145 -32.06 37.49 16.13
N ALA A 146 -31.83 38.34 15.11
CA ALA A 146 -30.54 38.46 14.44
C ALA A 146 -29.45 38.95 15.41
N ASN A 147 -29.77 39.92 16.27
CA ASN A 147 -28.85 40.38 17.32
C ASN A 147 -28.51 39.25 18.31
N ASN A 148 -29.50 38.47 18.76
CA ASN A 148 -29.27 37.35 19.66
C ASN A 148 -28.40 36.26 19.01
N LEU A 149 -28.69 35.90 17.76
CA LEU A 149 -27.86 34.96 16.99
C LEU A 149 -26.44 35.47 16.78
N ALA A 150 -26.26 36.77 16.53
CA ALA A 150 -24.94 37.37 16.38
C ALA A 150 -24.13 37.34 17.69
N ILE A 151 -24.79 37.58 18.84
CA ILE A 151 -24.16 37.46 20.17
C ILE A 151 -23.74 36.00 20.42
N LEU A 152 -24.65 35.04 20.19
CA LEU A 152 -24.37 33.62 20.36
C LEU A 152 -23.21 33.16 19.46
N LYS A 153 -23.22 33.56 18.19
CA LYS A 153 -22.13 33.27 17.23
C LYS A 153 -20.80 33.82 17.72
N ARG A 154 -20.73 35.09 18.14
CA ARG A 154 -19.49 35.69 18.66
C ARG A 154 -18.98 34.92 19.88
N SER A 155 -19.87 34.56 20.79
CA SER A 155 -19.49 33.81 21.99
C SER A 155 -18.95 32.42 21.63
N LEU A 156 -19.54 31.72 20.65
CA LEU A 156 -19.04 30.43 20.18
C LEU A 156 -17.71 30.56 19.45
N THR A 157 -17.52 31.61 18.65
CA THR A 157 -16.23 31.89 18.00
C THR A 157 -15.13 32.18 19.03
N ASN A 158 -15.43 32.92 20.10
CA ASN A 158 -14.48 33.13 21.20
C ASN A 158 -14.12 31.82 21.91
N ALA A 159 -15.11 30.94 22.11
CA ALA A 159 -14.87 29.60 22.65
C ALA A 159 -14.01 28.75 21.71
N GLN A 160 -14.24 28.84 20.39
CA GLN A 160 -13.42 28.19 19.36
C GLN A 160 -11.96 28.63 19.44
N GLU A 161 -11.70 29.94 19.43
CA GLU A 161 -10.35 30.50 19.53
C GLU A 161 -9.67 30.05 20.83
N GLY A 162 -10.42 29.97 21.92
CA GLY A 162 -9.96 29.40 23.18
C GLY A 162 -9.50 27.94 23.08
N LEU A 163 -10.34 27.10 22.47
CA LEU A 163 -10.02 25.70 22.26
C LEU A 163 -8.82 25.51 21.33
N ASP A 164 -8.72 26.31 20.28
CA ASP A 164 -7.60 26.28 19.34
C ASP A 164 -6.29 26.68 20.02
N LEU A 165 -6.31 27.71 20.88
CA LEU A 165 -5.15 28.10 21.71
C LEU A 165 -4.66 26.97 22.63
N HIS A 166 -5.60 26.18 23.15
CA HIS A 166 -5.32 25.07 24.07
C HIS A 166 -5.31 23.70 23.37
N LYS A 167 -5.30 23.64 22.04
CA LYS A 167 -5.33 22.38 21.28
C LYS A 167 -4.20 21.43 21.66
N ALA A 168 -2.98 21.95 21.83
CA ALA A 168 -1.83 21.16 22.25
C ALA A 168 -1.99 20.49 23.63
N TYR A 169 -2.77 21.11 24.53
CA TYR A 169 -3.10 20.52 25.84
C TYR A 169 -3.97 19.27 25.66
N PHE A 170 -5.04 19.36 24.87
CA PHE A 170 -5.96 18.25 24.64
C PHE A 170 -5.28 17.09 23.91
N GLU A 171 -4.46 17.39 22.88
CA GLU A 171 -3.67 16.38 22.16
C GLU A 171 -2.71 15.65 23.10
N LEU A 172 -1.98 16.39 23.96
CA LEU A 172 -1.06 15.78 24.92
C LEU A 172 -1.80 14.96 25.98
N PHE A 173 -2.94 15.43 26.49
CA PHE A 173 -3.74 14.71 27.47
C PHE A 173 -4.27 13.39 26.90
N GLU A 174 -4.85 13.42 25.69
CA GLU A 174 -5.32 12.22 25.02
C GLU A 174 -4.18 11.23 24.77
N LEU A 175 -3.04 11.72 24.25
CA LEU A 175 -1.89 10.88 23.97
C LEU A 175 -1.35 10.25 25.26
N GLN A 176 -1.25 11.02 26.34
CA GLN A 176 -0.81 10.51 27.64
C GLN A 176 -1.75 9.40 28.15
N ALA A 177 -3.07 9.57 28.02
CA ALA A 177 -4.05 8.56 28.41
C ALA A 177 -3.95 7.28 27.55
N LYS A 178 -3.84 7.44 26.23
CA LYS A 178 -3.64 6.34 25.27
C LYS A 178 -2.37 5.56 25.57
N LEU A 179 -1.24 6.23 25.78
CA LEU A 179 0.03 5.58 26.09
C LEU A 179 0.04 4.95 27.49
N SER A 180 -0.57 5.60 28.48
CA SER A 180 -0.67 5.05 29.84
C SER A 180 -1.50 3.76 29.86
N THR A 181 -2.58 3.69 29.06
CA THR A 181 -3.40 2.47 28.93
C THR A 181 -2.70 1.40 28.08
N ALA A 182 -2.08 1.79 26.96
CA ALA A 182 -1.35 0.86 26.10
C ALA A 182 -0.17 0.18 26.80
N HIS A 183 0.50 0.88 27.71
CA HIS A 183 1.64 0.37 28.49
C HIS A 183 1.29 0.11 29.96
N ALA A 184 0.00 -0.02 30.32
CA ALA A 184 -0.42 -0.10 31.73
C ALA A 184 0.28 -1.24 32.49
N ARG A 185 0.38 -2.42 31.88
CA ARG A 185 0.98 -3.62 32.49
C ARG A 185 2.48 -3.47 32.68
N GLU A 186 3.17 -2.91 31.69
CA GLU A 186 4.60 -2.67 31.74
C GLU A 186 4.94 -1.56 32.76
N LEU A 187 4.10 -0.52 32.84
CA LEU A 187 4.22 0.54 33.84
C LEU A 187 3.96 0.02 35.26
N GLU A 188 2.99 -0.87 35.44
CA GLU A 188 2.77 -1.57 36.72
C GLU A 188 3.96 -2.45 37.09
N ALA A 189 4.57 -3.15 36.13
CA ALA A 189 5.75 -3.98 36.37
C ALA A 189 6.93 -3.15 36.91
N ILE A 190 7.13 -1.93 36.41
CA ILE A 190 8.17 -1.01 36.93
C ILE A 190 7.83 -0.46 38.31
N LYS A 191 6.55 -0.16 38.57
CA LYS A 191 6.11 0.44 39.85
C LYS A 191 6.10 -0.54 41.01
N ARG A 192 6.06 -1.85 40.76
CA ARG A 192 6.16 -2.85 41.82
C ARG A 192 7.51 -2.66 42.51
N PRO A 193 7.55 -2.36 43.83
CA PRO A 193 8.79 -2.21 44.54
C PRO A 193 9.55 -3.51 44.35
N ALA A 194 10.70 -3.41 43.67
CA ALA A 194 11.53 -4.54 43.27
C ALA A 194 11.58 -5.54 44.43
N ARG A 195 10.78 -6.62 44.33
CA ARG A 195 10.76 -7.66 45.33
C ARG A 195 12.10 -8.37 45.17
N LEU A 196 13.06 -7.90 45.94
CA LEU A 196 14.32 -8.56 46.28
C LEU A 196 15.17 -8.95 45.05
N LEU A 197 16.20 -8.12 44.81
CA LEU A 197 17.40 -8.44 44.02
C LEU A 197 17.30 -8.25 42.50
N LEU A 198 18.38 -7.64 41.98
CA LEU A 198 18.76 -7.42 40.57
C LEU A 198 18.24 -8.52 39.61
N GLY A 199 17.11 -8.28 38.93
CA GLY A 199 16.62 -9.17 37.85
C GLY A 199 15.10 -9.25 37.68
N ALA A 200 14.31 -8.94 38.73
CA ALA A 200 12.85 -9.14 38.71
C ALA A 200 12.11 -8.26 37.69
N SER A 201 12.54 -7.01 37.48
CA SER A 201 11.88 -6.09 36.53
C SER A 201 11.95 -6.58 35.08
N HIS A 202 13.03 -7.29 34.72
CA HIS A 202 13.19 -7.84 33.38
C HIS A 202 12.26 -9.02 33.13
N SER A 203 12.20 -9.94 34.09
CA SER A 203 11.31 -11.12 34.05
C SER A 203 9.83 -10.72 33.98
N ASP A 204 9.41 -9.73 34.76
CA ASP A 204 8.03 -9.26 34.78
C ASP A 204 7.63 -8.55 33.48
N ILE A 205 8.52 -7.73 32.91
CA ILE A 205 8.30 -7.11 31.60
C ILE A 205 8.27 -8.18 30.51
N ASN A 206 9.18 -9.15 30.53
CA ASN A 206 9.20 -10.25 29.57
C ASN A 206 7.93 -11.10 29.67
N ALA A 207 7.41 -11.36 30.88
CA ALA A 207 6.13 -12.04 31.08
C ALA A 207 4.96 -11.22 30.51
N CYS A 208 4.97 -9.89 30.67
CA CYS A 208 3.96 -9.01 30.07
C CYS A 208 4.00 -9.06 28.53
N LEU A 209 5.20 -9.04 27.94
CA LEU A 209 5.38 -9.14 26.50
C LEU A 209 4.98 -10.51 25.98
N ASN A 210 5.42 -11.58 26.63
CA ASN A 210 5.01 -12.93 26.28
C ASN A 210 3.50 -13.08 26.39
N PHE A 211 2.83 -12.58 27.44
CA PHE A 211 1.37 -12.61 27.51
C PHE A 211 0.71 -11.84 26.36
N ARG A 212 1.23 -10.65 26.01
CA ARG A 212 0.68 -9.79 24.96
C ARG A 212 0.84 -10.39 23.56
N TYR A 213 1.94 -11.13 23.33
CA TYR A 213 2.32 -11.63 22.00
C TYR A 213 2.31 -13.17 21.90
N SER A 214 1.90 -13.90 22.94
CA SER A 214 1.77 -15.36 22.93
C SER A 214 0.45 -15.84 22.33
N SER A 215 -0.54 -14.96 22.12
CA SER A 215 -1.79 -15.34 21.48
C SER A 215 -1.60 -15.42 19.96
N TYR A 216 -1.08 -16.56 19.47
CA TYR A 216 -1.29 -17.20 18.15
C TYR A 216 -1.42 -16.36 16.85
N ASP A 217 -1.19 -15.05 16.86
CA ASP A 217 -1.27 -14.19 15.70
C ASP A 217 0.09 -14.21 15.01
N ALA A 218 0.11 -14.82 13.82
CA ALA A 218 1.27 -14.92 12.94
C ALA A 218 1.91 -13.57 12.55
N GLU A 219 1.28 -12.45 12.93
CA GLU A 219 1.79 -11.09 12.71
C GLU A 219 3.12 -10.81 13.43
N TRP A 220 3.39 -11.45 14.57
CA TRP A 220 4.49 -11.06 15.44
C TRP A 220 5.55 -12.15 15.60
N LYS A 221 6.16 -12.56 14.48
CA LYS A 221 7.29 -13.52 14.44
C LYS A 221 8.45 -13.14 15.38
N TYR A 222 8.63 -11.85 15.68
CA TYR A 222 9.67 -11.33 16.58
C TYR A 222 9.06 -10.33 17.60
N PRO A 223 8.44 -10.80 18.69
CA PRO A 223 7.58 -9.99 19.54
C PRO A 223 8.33 -8.89 20.31
N PHE A 224 9.53 -9.17 20.81
CA PHE A 224 10.37 -8.18 21.49
C PHE A 224 10.85 -7.09 20.53
N LEU A 225 11.24 -7.47 19.31
CA LEU A 225 11.68 -6.53 18.29
C LEU A 225 10.55 -5.60 17.85
N ALA A 226 9.36 -6.16 17.68
CA ALA A 226 8.15 -5.41 17.36
C ALA A 226 7.77 -4.43 18.47
N TYR A 227 7.78 -4.89 19.72
CA TYR A 227 7.51 -4.04 20.87
C TYR A 227 8.51 -2.89 20.98
N CYS A 228 9.81 -3.14 20.87
CA CYS A 228 10.82 -2.07 20.91
C CYS A 228 10.58 -1.01 19.82
N LYS A 229 10.23 -1.43 18.58
CA LYS A 229 9.91 -0.48 17.51
C LYS A 229 8.67 0.37 17.84
N LYS A 230 7.62 -0.27 18.35
CA LYS A 230 6.38 0.42 18.76
C LYS A 230 6.66 1.39 19.91
N CYS A 231 7.29 0.92 20.97
CA CYS A 231 7.66 1.75 22.12
C CYS A 231 8.57 2.92 21.71
N ALA A 232 9.49 2.73 20.77
CA ALA A 232 10.32 3.82 20.24
C ALA A 232 9.52 4.84 19.42
N HIS A 233 8.48 4.41 18.70
CA HIS A 233 7.55 5.31 18.02
C HIS A 233 6.74 6.13 19.04
N ASP A 234 6.16 5.45 20.04
CA ASP A 234 5.36 6.07 21.10
C ASP A 234 6.17 7.09 21.92
N ILE A 235 7.45 6.78 22.21
CA ILE A 235 8.41 7.70 22.85
C ILE A 235 8.59 8.96 22.00
N ARG A 236 8.83 8.83 20.69
CA ARG A 236 9.02 9.99 19.79
C ARG A 236 7.76 10.83 19.67
N GLU A 237 6.59 10.19 19.59
CA GLU A 237 5.32 10.89 19.51
C GLU A 237 5.07 11.73 20.78
N LEU A 238 5.32 11.14 21.95
CA LEU A 238 5.20 11.83 23.23
C LEU A 238 6.22 12.97 23.38
N GLU A 239 7.46 12.79 22.94
CA GLU A 239 8.48 13.86 22.92
C GLU A 239 8.03 15.04 22.05
N GLN A 240 7.51 14.77 20.86
CA GLN A 240 6.99 15.81 19.96
C GLN A 240 5.75 16.50 20.53
N ALA A 241 4.86 15.77 21.21
CA ALA A 241 3.68 16.36 21.86
C ALA A 241 4.08 17.27 23.04
N ILE A 242 5.03 16.82 23.87
CA ILE A 242 5.58 17.63 24.97
C ILE A 242 6.26 18.90 24.43
N ALA A 243 6.98 18.80 23.32
CA ALA A 243 7.65 19.95 22.70
C ALA A 243 6.67 20.98 22.13
N ARG A 244 5.48 20.55 21.67
CA ARG A 244 4.41 21.41 21.15
C ARG A 244 3.57 22.06 22.25
N ALA A 245 3.55 21.46 23.44
CA ALA A 245 2.73 21.94 24.55
C ALA A 245 3.31 23.22 25.18
N SER A 246 2.43 24.15 25.56
CA SER A 246 2.80 25.39 26.25
C SER A 246 3.38 25.10 27.65
N SER A 247 4.37 25.89 28.06
CA SER A 247 4.99 25.83 29.39
C SER A 247 4.02 26.12 30.54
N SER A 248 2.83 26.68 30.25
CA SER A 248 1.78 26.97 31.22
C SER A 248 1.11 25.72 31.81
N TYR A 249 1.25 24.53 31.18
CA TYR A 249 0.58 23.29 31.62
C TYR A 249 1.47 22.45 32.53
N TYR A 250 1.81 22.99 33.71
CA TYR A 250 2.85 22.41 34.55
C TYR A 250 2.56 20.97 34.98
N THR A 251 1.35 20.66 35.47
CA THR A 251 1.08 19.32 36.01
C THR A 251 1.01 18.26 34.92
N LEU A 252 0.37 18.57 33.78
CA LEU A 252 0.32 17.70 32.61
C LEU A 252 1.72 17.44 32.04
N LEU A 253 2.54 18.48 31.91
CA LEU A 253 3.91 18.36 31.42
C LEU A 253 4.77 17.51 32.36
N GLN A 254 4.64 17.66 33.68
CA GLN A 254 5.36 16.83 34.64
C GLN A 254 4.92 15.36 34.54
N ASN A 255 3.61 15.09 34.49
CA ASN A 255 3.08 13.75 34.35
C ASN A 255 3.52 13.09 33.03
N SER A 256 3.50 13.85 31.93
CA SER A 256 3.94 13.40 30.61
C SER A 256 5.45 13.13 30.57
N ARG A 257 6.28 13.97 31.21
CA ARG A 257 7.73 13.73 31.34
C ARG A 257 8.04 12.50 32.19
N ASN A 258 7.30 12.28 33.27
CA ASN A 258 7.44 11.08 34.08
C ASN A 258 7.06 9.82 33.29
N LEU A 259 5.96 9.88 32.52
CA LEU A 259 5.58 8.79 31.62
C LEU A 259 6.67 8.53 30.57
N LEU A 260 7.18 9.58 29.92
CA LEU A 260 8.27 9.48 28.95
C LEU A 260 9.50 8.80 29.55
N GLN A 261 9.90 9.20 30.76
CA GLN A 261 11.04 8.60 31.44
C GLN A 261 10.80 7.11 31.72
N ASN A 262 9.59 6.74 32.19
CA ASN A 262 9.23 5.35 32.40
C ASN A 262 9.26 4.54 31.09
N LEU A 263 8.72 5.07 29.99
CA LEU A 263 8.76 4.41 28.69
C LEU A 263 10.19 4.21 28.18
N LYS A 264 11.07 5.21 28.36
CA LYS A 264 12.51 5.07 28.04
C LYS A 264 13.18 3.99 28.88
N SER A 265 12.86 3.90 30.17
CA SER A 265 13.34 2.82 31.03
C SER A 265 12.85 1.45 30.56
N ILE A 266 11.56 1.31 30.24
CA ILE A 266 11.00 0.04 29.68
C ILE A 266 11.72 -0.32 28.39
N HIS A 267 11.80 0.62 27.44
CA HIS A 267 12.47 0.40 26.16
C HIS A 267 13.90 -0.08 26.34
N THR A 268 14.67 0.56 27.23
CA THR A 268 16.07 0.19 27.50
C THR A 268 16.17 -1.19 28.15
N CYS A 269 15.29 -1.52 29.10
CA CYS A 269 15.21 -2.85 29.69
C CYS A 269 14.95 -3.92 28.64
N VAL A 270 14.00 -3.70 27.72
CA VAL A 270 13.66 -4.68 26.67
C VAL A 270 14.73 -4.76 25.58
N ALA A 271 15.33 -3.63 25.19
CA ALA A 271 16.40 -3.62 24.17
C ALA A 271 17.68 -4.34 24.63
N ASN A 272 17.94 -4.36 25.94
CA ASN A 272 19.04 -5.09 26.55
C ASN A 272 18.71 -6.56 26.85
N ALA A 273 17.48 -7.01 26.58
CA ALA A 273 17.05 -8.39 26.80
C ALA A 273 17.80 -9.38 25.90
N PRO A 274 18.20 -10.55 26.41
CA PRO A 274 18.77 -11.60 25.56
C PRO A 274 17.76 -12.08 24.50
N GLU A 275 16.46 -12.05 24.79
CA GLU A 275 15.38 -12.40 23.86
C GLU A 275 15.28 -11.40 22.70
N TYR A 276 15.48 -10.10 22.97
CA TYR A 276 15.54 -9.09 21.91
C TYR A 276 16.74 -9.33 20.97
N GLN A 277 17.91 -9.62 21.55
CA GLN A 277 19.10 -9.97 20.77
C GLN A 277 18.91 -11.26 19.98
N SER A 278 18.22 -12.26 20.53
CA SER A 278 17.86 -13.47 19.78
C SER A 278 16.98 -13.15 18.59
N ASN A 279 15.92 -12.35 18.78
CA ASN A 279 15.03 -11.94 17.70
C ASN A 279 15.76 -11.21 16.57
N ILE A 280 16.77 -10.40 16.87
CA ILE A 280 17.62 -9.78 15.84
C ILE A 280 18.37 -10.85 15.05
N ARG A 281 19.06 -11.77 15.73
CA ARG A 281 19.82 -12.85 15.09
C ARG A 281 18.92 -13.76 14.26
N ASP A 282 17.76 -14.14 14.78
CA ASP A 282 16.78 -14.97 14.08
C ASP A 282 16.25 -14.25 12.84
N ARG A 283 15.99 -12.94 12.93
CA ARG A 283 15.60 -12.12 11.77
C ARG A 283 16.69 -12.01 10.71
N GLU A 284 17.95 -11.90 11.12
CA GLU A 284 19.09 -11.91 10.20
C GLU A 284 19.27 -13.28 9.54
N ARG A 285 19.16 -14.38 10.31
CA ARG A 285 19.21 -15.74 9.77
C ARG A 285 18.12 -15.95 8.72
N ASP A 286 16.89 -15.54 9.01
CA ASP A 286 15.75 -15.69 8.10
C ASP A 286 15.86 -14.77 6.87
N ARG A 287 16.61 -13.67 6.97
CA ARG A 287 16.97 -12.85 5.81
C ARG A 287 17.99 -13.57 4.94
N LEU A 288 19.08 -14.08 5.53
CA LEU A 288 20.12 -14.80 4.81
C LEU A 288 19.61 -16.09 4.17
N GLU A 289 18.69 -16.80 4.83
CA GLU A 289 18.05 -17.99 4.29
C GLU A 289 17.20 -17.66 3.06
N ARG A 290 16.45 -16.55 3.08
CA ARG A 290 15.72 -16.07 1.90
C ARG A 290 16.66 -15.70 0.75
N GLU A 291 17.73 -14.96 1.02
CA GLU A 291 18.74 -14.61 0.02
C GLU A 291 19.40 -15.88 -0.56
N ARG A 292 19.67 -16.90 0.27
CA ARG A 292 20.17 -18.20 -0.19
C ARG A 292 19.17 -18.91 -1.09
N LEU A 293 17.90 -18.98 -0.72
CA LEU A 293 16.85 -19.61 -1.51
C LEU A 293 16.67 -18.91 -2.87
N GLU A 294 16.73 -17.58 -2.89
CA GLU A 294 16.69 -16.79 -4.13
C GLU A 294 17.88 -17.12 -5.05
N LEU A 295 19.09 -17.25 -4.50
CA LEU A 295 20.28 -17.66 -5.25
C LEU A 295 20.18 -19.11 -5.77
N GLU A 296 19.65 -20.04 -4.97
CA GLU A 296 19.43 -21.42 -5.41
C GLU A 296 18.39 -21.49 -6.54
N GLN A 297 17.29 -20.72 -6.43
CA GLN A 297 16.31 -20.60 -7.51
C GLN A 297 16.93 -20.01 -8.79
N ALA A 298 17.78 -18.99 -8.68
CA ALA A 298 18.48 -18.42 -9.82
C ALA A 298 19.43 -19.43 -10.49
N ARG A 299 20.16 -20.22 -9.69
CA ARG A 299 21.03 -21.30 -10.19
C ARG A 299 20.24 -22.36 -10.94
N LEU A 300 19.12 -22.82 -10.38
CA LEU A 300 18.25 -23.80 -11.02
C LEU A 300 17.70 -23.30 -12.36
N ARG A 301 17.32 -22.02 -12.45
CA ARG A 301 16.90 -21.41 -13.73
C ARG A 301 18.02 -21.39 -14.76
N ALA A 302 19.23 -20.99 -14.37
CA ALA A 302 20.39 -20.98 -15.26
C ALA A 302 20.75 -22.39 -15.75
N GLU A 303 20.65 -23.41 -14.91
CA GLU A 303 20.89 -24.81 -15.30
C GLU A 303 19.82 -25.33 -16.27
N GLN A 304 18.55 -24.98 -16.05
CA GLN A 304 17.48 -25.29 -16.99
C GLN A 304 17.71 -24.64 -18.36
N GLU A 305 18.17 -23.39 -18.40
CA GLU A 305 18.52 -22.71 -19.66
C GLU A 305 19.70 -23.38 -20.38
N ARG A 306 20.76 -23.76 -19.65
CA ARG A 306 21.89 -24.51 -20.22
C ARG A 306 21.43 -25.83 -20.83
N SER A 307 20.61 -26.60 -20.10
CA SER A 307 20.06 -27.86 -20.59
C SER A 307 19.18 -27.68 -21.84
N ARG A 308 18.47 -26.55 -21.96
CA ARG A 308 17.71 -26.23 -23.17
C ARG A 308 18.63 -25.91 -24.34
N ALA A 309 19.64 -25.06 -24.13
CA ALA A 309 20.62 -24.72 -25.15
C ALA A 309 21.41 -25.95 -25.65
N GLU A 310 21.78 -26.88 -24.77
CA GLU A 310 22.42 -28.14 -25.15
C GLU A 310 21.51 -29.02 -26.01
N ARG A 311 20.21 -29.11 -25.66
CA ARG A 311 19.23 -29.83 -26.49
C ARG A 311 19.06 -29.20 -27.86
N GLU A 312 19.06 -27.87 -27.96
CA GLU A 312 19.00 -27.15 -29.23
C GLU A 312 20.25 -27.40 -30.08
N ARG A 313 21.45 -27.38 -29.47
CA ARG A 313 22.70 -27.73 -30.15
C ARG A 313 22.69 -29.17 -30.67
N ALA A 314 22.22 -30.12 -29.87
CA ALA A 314 22.13 -31.52 -30.28
C ALA A 314 21.17 -31.71 -31.48
N ARG A 315 20.04 -30.99 -31.49
CA ARG A 315 19.12 -30.98 -32.65
C ARG A 315 19.76 -30.39 -33.89
N ALA A 316 20.43 -29.25 -33.76
CA ALA A 316 21.13 -28.62 -34.88
C ALA A 316 22.23 -29.52 -35.47
N GLU A 317 22.96 -30.26 -34.64
CA GLU A 317 23.98 -31.22 -35.12
C GLU A 317 23.33 -32.41 -35.83
N GLN A 318 22.21 -32.92 -35.31
CA GLN A 318 21.43 -33.96 -35.99
C GLN A 318 20.94 -33.49 -37.36
N ASP A 319 20.41 -32.27 -37.46
CA ASP A 319 19.99 -31.68 -38.72
C ASP A 319 21.17 -31.56 -39.70
N ARG A 320 22.36 -31.13 -39.22
CA ARG A 320 23.58 -31.06 -40.05
C ARG A 320 23.95 -32.44 -40.61
N LEU A 321 23.93 -33.48 -39.78
CA LEU A 321 24.22 -34.85 -40.21
C LEU A 321 23.21 -35.35 -41.26
N THR A 322 21.92 -35.03 -41.11
CA THR A 322 20.92 -35.40 -42.12
C THR A 322 21.16 -34.71 -43.47
N LEU A 323 21.57 -33.44 -43.46
CA LEU A 323 21.92 -32.69 -44.67
C LEU A 323 23.18 -33.24 -45.32
N GLU A 324 24.21 -33.59 -44.53
CA GLU A 324 25.43 -34.23 -45.04
C GLU A 324 25.12 -35.59 -45.69
N HIS A 325 24.27 -36.42 -45.07
CA HIS A 325 23.82 -37.66 -45.67
C HIS A 325 23.06 -37.45 -46.99
N ALA A 326 22.14 -36.48 -47.03
CA ALA A 326 21.40 -36.15 -48.26
C ALA A 326 22.35 -35.69 -49.38
N ARG A 327 23.35 -34.87 -49.05
CA ARG A 327 24.39 -34.44 -49.98
C ARG A 327 25.20 -35.62 -50.53
N LEU A 328 25.66 -36.53 -49.66
CA LEU A 328 26.38 -37.73 -50.09
C LEU A 328 25.54 -38.62 -51.03
N HIS A 329 24.24 -38.77 -50.74
CA HIS A 329 23.34 -39.50 -51.64
C HIS A 329 23.20 -38.81 -53.00
N ALA A 330 23.10 -37.48 -53.05
CA ALA A 330 23.05 -36.73 -54.30
C ALA A 330 24.35 -36.86 -55.10
N GLU A 331 25.51 -36.78 -54.44
CA GLU A 331 26.83 -36.97 -55.08
C GLU A 331 26.98 -38.39 -55.66
N GLN A 332 26.52 -39.42 -54.93
CA GLN A 332 26.50 -40.80 -55.44
C GLN A 332 25.57 -40.95 -56.65
N ALA A 333 24.39 -40.34 -56.63
CA ALA A 333 23.46 -40.36 -57.75
C ALA A 333 24.06 -39.67 -58.99
N HIS A 334 24.73 -38.53 -58.80
CA HIS A 334 25.45 -37.83 -59.87
C HIS A 334 26.55 -38.69 -60.48
N ALA A 335 27.39 -39.32 -59.64
CA ALA A 335 28.46 -40.21 -60.09
C ALA A 335 27.93 -41.43 -60.89
N ARG A 336 26.75 -41.97 -60.51
CA ARG A 336 26.09 -43.04 -61.29
C ARG A 336 25.63 -42.53 -62.65
N ALA A 337 24.97 -41.37 -62.71
CA ALA A 337 24.52 -40.77 -63.96
C ALA A 337 25.70 -40.44 -64.90
N GLU A 338 26.84 -39.99 -64.38
CA GLU A 338 28.05 -39.77 -65.17
C GLU A 338 28.62 -41.07 -65.75
N ARG A 339 28.63 -42.16 -64.98
CA ARG A 339 29.03 -43.49 -65.48
C ARG A 339 28.13 -43.97 -66.61
N GLU A 340 26.81 -43.86 -66.43
CA GLU A 340 25.84 -44.22 -67.47
C GLU A 340 26.04 -43.38 -68.75
N ARG A 341 26.29 -42.07 -68.61
CA ARG A 341 26.62 -41.20 -69.76
C ARG A 341 27.90 -41.66 -70.47
N ALA A 342 28.96 -41.97 -69.73
CA ALA A 342 30.21 -42.44 -70.29
C ALA A 342 30.05 -43.81 -71.01
N GLU A 343 29.24 -44.71 -70.46
CA GLU A 343 28.91 -46.00 -71.10
C GLU A 343 28.12 -45.81 -72.40
N LEU A 344 27.13 -44.91 -72.42
CA LEU A 344 26.38 -44.56 -73.62
C LEU A 344 27.27 -43.92 -74.69
N GLU A 345 28.16 -43.02 -74.29
CA GLU A 345 29.13 -42.38 -75.19
C GLU A 345 30.09 -43.43 -75.78
N TYR A 346 30.60 -44.35 -74.96
CA TYR A 346 31.43 -45.46 -75.42
C TYR A 346 30.67 -46.37 -76.41
N ALA A 347 29.41 -46.69 -76.13
CA ALA A 347 28.57 -47.48 -77.02
C ALA A 347 28.33 -46.76 -78.36
N ARG A 348 28.09 -45.44 -78.33
CA ARG A 348 27.96 -44.60 -79.53
C ARG A 348 29.23 -44.59 -80.36
N LEU A 349 30.40 -44.34 -79.75
CA LEU A 349 31.70 -44.37 -80.44
C LEU A 349 31.99 -45.75 -81.04
N ARG A 350 31.61 -46.83 -80.36
CA ARG A 350 31.72 -48.19 -80.88
C ARG A 350 30.84 -48.38 -82.12
N GLN A 351 29.60 -47.92 -82.09
CA GLN A 351 28.69 -47.99 -83.23
C GLN A 351 29.17 -47.13 -84.41
N GLU A 352 29.64 -45.91 -84.16
CA GLU A 352 30.22 -45.04 -85.19
C GLU A 352 31.45 -45.69 -85.85
N ARG A 353 32.29 -46.39 -85.07
CA ARG A 353 33.42 -47.17 -85.60
C ARG A 353 32.95 -48.33 -86.48
N LEU A 354 31.94 -49.09 -86.04
CA LEU A 354 31.36 -50.18 -86.83
C LEU A 354 30.74 -49.66 -88.14
N ASN A 355 30.00 -48.56 -88.08
CA ASN A 355 29.42 -47.91 -89.25
C ASN A 355 30.52 -47.44 -90.21
N SER A 356 31.59 -46.81 -89.71
CA SER A 356 32.75 -46.39 -90.51
C SER A 356 33.44 -47.58 -91.19
N MET A 357 33.60 -48.70 -90.49
CA MET A 357 34.11 -49.95 -91.09
C MET A 357 33.19 -50.45 -92.19
N SER A 358 31.88 -50.49 -91.96
CA SER A 358 30.91 -50.91 -92.97
C SER A 358 30.89 -49.99 -94.19
N HIS A 359 31.08 -48.68 -94.00
CA HIS A 359 31.19 -47.71 -95.10
C HIS A 359 32.47 -47.91 -95.89
N MET A 360 33.59 -48.21 -95.22
CA MET A 360 34.85 -48.58 -95.87
C MET A 360 34.74 -49.90 -96.65
N ASP A 361 34.03 -50.89 -96.11
CA ASP A 361 33.78 -52.17 -96.81
C ASP A 361 32.87 -51.98 -98.03
N HIS A 362 31.81 -51.17 -97.93
CA HIS A 362 31.01 -50.77 -99.09
C HIS A 362 31.85 -50.00 -100.12
N ALA A 363 32.69 -49.05 -99.69
CA ALA A 363 33.57 -48.30 -100.59
C ALA A 363 34.58 -49.23 -101.30
N ARG A 364 35.14 -50.22 -100.59
CA ARG A 364 35.99 -51.27 -101.19
C ARG A 364 35.21 -52.13 -102.18
N HIS A 365 33.97 -52.50 -101.85
CA HIS A 365 33.12 -53.28 -102.75
C HIS A 365 32.76 -52.50 -104.02
N TYR A 366 32.36 -51.23 -103.90
CA TYR A 366 32.14 -50.34 -105.04
C TYR A 366 33.41 -50.11 -105.87
N CYS A 367 34.58 -49.95 -105.23
CA CYS A 367 35.86 -49.84 -105.94
C CYS A 367 36.21 -51.14 -106.68
N SER A 368 35.92 -52.30 -106.09
CA SER A 368 36.10 -53.61 -106.74
C SER A 368 35.14 -53.80 -107.91
N ILE A 369 33.87 -53.39 -107.79
CA ILE A 369 32.90 -53.41 -108.90
C ILE A 369 33.34 -52.44 -110.00
N CYS A 370 33.71 -51.20 -109.66
CA CYS A 370 34.24 -50.23 -110.62
C CYS A 370 35.52 -50.75 -111.30
N MET A 371 36.42 -51.42 -110.57
CA MET A 371 37.58 -52.08 -111.16
C MET A 371 37.16 -53.22 -112.07
N HIS A 372 36.18 -54.04 -111.70
CA HIS A 372 35.67 -55.10 -112.56
C HIS A 372 34.96 -54.57 -113.81
N GLU A 373 34.22 -53.46 -113.72
CA GLU A 373 33.66 -52.76 -114.88
C GLU A 373 34.76 -52.15 -115.74
N TRP A 374 35.78 -51.54 -115.14
CA TRP A 374 36.96 -51.04 -115.86
C TRP A 374 37.73 -52.17 -116.56
N TYR A 375 37.95 -53.29 -115.88
CA TYR A 375 38.59 -54.48 -116.45
C TYR A 375 37.71 -55.14 -117.50
N ALA A 376 36.38 -55.14 -117.35
CA ALA A 376 35.46 -55.66 -118.37
C ALA A 376 35.38 -54.74 -119.61
N ILE A 377 35.56 -53.42 -119.43
CA ILE A 377 35.74 -52.45 -120.52
C ILE A 377 37.12 -52.65 -121.17
N ALA A 378 38.17 -52.88 -120.37
CA ALA A 378 39.52 -53.16 -120.87
C ALA A 378 39.62 -54.52 -121.60
N ASP A 379 38.92 -55.55 -121.15
CA ASP A 379 38.85 -56.87 -121.79
C ASP A 379 38.01 -56.84 -123.07
N ARG A 380 36.98 -55.98 -123.16
CA ARG A 380 36.35 -55.67 -124.46
C ARG A 380 37.28 -54.91 -125.40
N CYS A 381 38.30 -54.27 -124.86
CA CYS A 381 39.39 -53.65 -125.62
C CYS A 381 40.60 -54.58 -125.78
N ASN A 382 40.47 -55.89 -125.56
CA ASN A 382 41.51 -56.87 -125.92
C ASN A 382 41.49 -57.15 -127.43
N CYS A 383 41.67 -56.09 -128.21
CA CYS A 383 42.21 -56.18 -129.55
C CYS A 383 43.72 -56.40 -129.41
N HIS A 384 44.12 -57.62 -129.76
CA HIS A 384 45.40 -57.93 -130.40
C HIS A 384 45.99 -56.71 -131.12
N CYS A 385 47.07 -56.14 -130.59
CA CYS A 385 48.20 -55.65 -131.38
C CYS A 385 49.33 -55.15 -130.49
N CYS A 386 50.50 -55.79 -130.67
CA CYS A 386 51.83 -55.19 -130.71
C CYS A 386 52.39 -54.54 -129.41
N CYS A 387 53.56 -55.02 -128.96
CA CYS A 387 54.88 -54.49 -129.32
C CYS A 387 55.12 -53.07 -128.82
#